data_AF-A0A251T3B8-F1
#
_entry.id   AF-A0A251T3B8-F1
#
_cell.length_a   1.000
_cell.length_b   1.000
_cell.length_c   1.000
_cell.angle_alpha   90.00
_cell.angle_beta   90.00
_cell.angle_gamma   90.00
#
_symmetry.space_group_name_H-M   'P 1'
#
loop_
_entity.id
_entity.type
_entity.pdbx_description
1 polymer ?
#
loop_
_entity_poly.entity_id
_entity_poly.type
_entity_poly.pdbx_seq_one_letter_code
_entity_poly.pdbx_strand_id
1 'polypeptide(L)'
;MGWQGKDPSTDFRGAGFISLENLLFFAKTFSISFQHLIKKQGAKGPAWEYPFAVAGLNITFMLMKMLDLDANKPRTLVSAVFVHMLSENEWAFDLLYSVAFVIMDKKWVDKNASYMEFNDVLKSTRAQLEEELLLDDVFKIEDMPSYRLLH
;
A
#
# COMPACT_ATOMS: atom_id res chain seq x y z
N MET A 1 -10.56 -7.31 -11.79
CA MET A 1 -9.70 -7.48 -10.59
C MET A 1 -8.22 -7.60 -10.95
N GLY A 2 -7.84 -8.21 -12.08
CA GLY A 2 -6.44 -8.17 -12.57
C GLY A 2 -5.57 -9.36 -12.16
N TRP A 3 -6.16 -10.45 -11.67
CA TRP A 3 -5.47 -11.71 -11.32
C TRP A 3 -4.65 -12.26 -12.50
N GLN A 4 -3.48 -12.85 -12.22
CA GLN A 4 -2.61 -13.43 -13.26
C GLN A 4 -3.19 -14.74 -13.83
N GLY A 5 -4.12 -15.39 -13.11
CA GLY A 5 -4.76 -16.64 -13.49
C GLY A 5 -6.29 -16.63 -13.47
N LYS A 6 -6.90 -17.73 -13.93
CA LYS A 6 -8.36 -17.97 -13.83
C LYS A 6 -8.82 -18.31 -12.41
N ASP A 7 -7.90 -18.71 -11.55
CA ASP A 7 -8.13 -19.01 -10.14
C ASP A 7 -7.33 -18.02 -9.27
N PRO A 8 -7.99 -17.10 -8.54
CA PRO A 8 -7.32 -16.16 -7.65
C PRO A 8 -6.48 -16.85 -6.57
N SER A 9 -6.78 -18.10 -6.21
CA SER A 9 -6.07 -18.86 -5.16
C SER A 9 -4.58 -19.08 -5.48
N THR A 10 -4.21 -19.13 -6.76
CA THR A 10 -2.82 -19.35 -7.19
C THR A 10 -1.93 -18.12 -6.99
N ASP A 11 -2.52 -16.93 -6.97
CA ASP A 11 -1.82 -15.66 -6.75
C ASP A 11 -1.49 -15.44 -5.26
N PHE A 12 -2.04 -16.27 -4.36
CA PHE A 12 -1.99 -16.05 -2.91
C PHE A 12 -0.92 -16.84 -2.11
N ARG A 13 0.18 -17.29 -2.73
CA ARG A 13 1.28 -17.94 -1.99
C ARG A 13 2.17 -16.91 -1.26
N GLY A 14 2.51 -17.13 0.01
CA GLY A 14 3.33 -16.20 0.80
C GLY A 14 2.55 -14.98 1.30
N ALA A 15 2.97 -13.76 0.96
CA ALA A 15 2.27 -12.51 1.31
C ALA A 15 0.84 -12.42 0.74
N GLY A 16 0.46 -13.35 -0.13
CA GLY A 16 -0.87 -13.42 -0.73
C GLY A 16 -2.02 -13.41 0.28
N PHE A 17 -1.99 -14.26 1.30
CA PHE A 17 -3.05 -14.28 2.32
C PHE A 17 -3.11 -12.95 3.10
N ILE A 18 -1.94 -12.39 3.47
CA ILE A 18 -1.85 -11.09 4.14
C ILE A 18 -2.41 -9.97 3.25
N SER A 19 -2.11 -9.98 1.95
CA SER A 19 -2.63 -8.98 1.01
C SER A 19 -4.15 -9.01 0.87
N LEU A 20 -4.77 -10.18 1.04
CA LEU A 20 -6.22 -10.31 1.07
C LEU A 20 -6.81 -9.69 2.33
N GLU A 21 -6.22 -9.96 3.50
CA GLU A 21 -6.62 -9.33 4.77
C GLU A 21 -6.45 -7.81 4.69
N ASN A 22 -5.34 -7.32 4.11
CA ASN A 22 -5.12 -5.88 3.93
C ASN A 22 -6.19 -5.24 3.01
N LEU A 23 -6.52 -5.89 1.89
CA LEU A 23 -7.59 -5.44 1.00
C LEU A 23 -8.94 -5.42 1.70
N LEU A 24 -9.22 -6.45 2.52
CA LEU A 24 -10.47 -6.56 3.27
C LEU A 24 -10.57 -5.49 4.35
N PHE A 25 -9.47 -5.23 5.07
CA PHE A 25 -9.37 -4.14 6.02
C PHE A 25 -9.62 -2.80 5.32
N PHE A 26 -8.92 -2.53 4.20
CA PHE A 26 -9.07 -1.28 3.48
C PHE A 26 -10.52 -1.07 3.00
N ALA A 27 -11.14 -2.09 2.44
CA ALA A 27 -12.52 -2.04 1.96
C ALA A 27 -13.54 -1.78 3.08
N LYS A 28 -13.31 -2.32 4.29
CA LYS A 28 -14.21 -2.17 5.43
C LYS A 28 -14.00 -0.85 6.18
N THR A 29 -12.74 -0.47 6.40
CA THR A 29 -12.36 0.67 7.24
C THR A 29 -12.45 1.99 6.47
N PHE A 30 -11.98 2.03 5.22
CA PHE A 30 -11.98 3.24 4.39
C PHE A 30 -12.80 3.03 3.12
N SER A 31 -14.05 2.60 3.31
CA SER A 31 -14.95 2.20 2.21
C SER A 31 -15.11 3.25 1.12
N ILE A 32 -15.15 4.55 1.47
CA ILE A 32 -15.26 5.64 0.48
C ILE A 32 -14.03 5.68 -0.42
N SER A 33 -12.83 5.75 0.16
CA SER A 33 -11.56 5.77 -0.57
C SER A 33 -11.36 4.49 -1.38
N PHE A 34 -11.69 3.33 -0.81
CA PHE A 34 -11.66 2.07 -1.53
C PHE A 34 -12.59 2.07 -2.75
N GLN A 35 -13.83 2.59 -2.60
CA GLN A 35 -14.77 2.73 -3.71
C GLN A 35 -14.29 3.74 -4.77
N HIS A 36 -13.59 4.81 -4.38
CA HIS A 36 -12.97 5.74 -5.33
C HIS A 36 -11.92 5.04 -6.19
N LEU A 37 -11.04 4.23 -5.59
CA LEU A 37 -10.03 3.45 -6.30
C LEU A 37 -10.66 2.43 -7.26
N ILE A 38 -11.69 1.70 -6.82
CA ILE A 38 -12.39 0.71 -7.65
C ILE A 38 -13.13 1.37 -8.82
N LYS A 39 -13.83 2.48 -8.56
CA LYS A 39 -14.60 3.21 -9.59
C LYS A 39 -13.72 4.08 -10.48
N LYS A 40 -12.44 4.26 -10.13
CA LYS A 40 -11.46 5.11 -10.83
C LYS A 40 -12.01 6.51 -11.07
N GLN A 41 -12.67 7.08 -10.06
CA GLN A 41 -13.28 8.41 -10.20
C GLN A 41 -12.18 9.44 -10.51
N GLY A 42 -12.26 10.06 -11.69
CA GLY A 42 -11.29 11.05 -12.17
C GLY A 42 -10.44 10.61 -13.38
N ALA A 43 -10.47 9.34 -13.77
CA ALA A 43 -9.66 8.81 -14.87
C ALA A 43 -10.25 9.08 -16.27
N LYS A 44 -9.41 9.48 -17.24
CA LYS A 44 -9.77 9.57 -18.67
C LYS A 44 -8.80 8.73 -19.51
N GLY A 45 -9.24 7.54 -19.95
CA GLY A 45 -8.62 6.79 -21.06
C GLY A 45 -8.15 5.37 -20.75
N PRO A 46 -7.90 4.55 -21.80
CA PRO A 46 -7.66 3.10 -21.69
C PRO A 46 -6.26 2.69 -21.19
N ALA A 47 -5.28 3.60 -21.14
CA ALA A 47 -3.92 3.31 -20.65
C ALA A 47 -3.75 3.44 -19.13
N TRP A 48 -4.81 3.87 -18.44
CA TRP A 48 -4.77 4.32 -17.04
C TRP A 48 -5.02 3.20 -16.02
N GLU A 49 -5.33 1.99 -16.47
CA GLU A 49 -5.74 0.92 -15.58
C GLU A 49 -4.54 0.08 -15.12
N TYR A 50 -4.09 0.27 -13.88
CA TYR A 50 -3.30 -0.77 -13.23
C TYR A 50 -4.21 -1.91 -12.77
N PRO A 51 -3.73 -3.17 -12.79
CA PRO A 51 -4.48 -4.30 -12.25
C PRO A 51 -4.63 -4.16 -10.73
N PHE A 52 -5.79 -3.70 -10.25
CA PHE A 52 -6.05 -3.34 -8.85
C PHE A 52 -5.60 -4.39 -7.83
N ALA A 53 -5.95 -5.66 -8.02
CA ALA A 53 -5.57 -6.72 -7.08
C ALA A 53 -4.06 -6.99 -7.09
N VAL A 54 -3.42 -6.93 -8.27
CA VAL A 54 -1.96 -7.08 -8.42
C VAL A 54 -1.25 -5.88 -7.79
N ALA A 55 -1.82 -4.67 -7.86
CA ALA A 55 -1.31 -3.51 -7.13
C ALA A 55 -1.33 -3.73 -5.63
N GLY A 56 -2.46 -4.17 -5.07
CA GLY A 56 -2.55 -4.51 -3.65
C GLY A 56 -1.52 -5.54 -3.21
N LEU A 57 -1.42 -6.65 -3.95
CA LEU A 57 -0.43 -7.69 -3.67
C LEU A 57 1.02 -7.14 -3.69
N ASN A 58 1.38 -6.35 -4.70
CA ASN A 58 2.70 -5.74 -4.79
C ASN A 58 2.97 -4.73 -3.66
N ILE A 59 1.96 -3.98 -3.21
CA ILE A 59 2.07 -3.08 -2.07
C ILE A 59 2.38 -3.88 -0.81
N THR A 60 1.66 -4.96 -0.53
CA THR A 60 1.95 -5.83 0.63
C THR A 60 3.39 -6.35 0.56
N PHE A 61 3.83 -6.88 -0.59
CA PHE A 61 5.21 -7.36 -0.76
C PHE A 61 6.25 -6.24 -0.57
N MET A 62 6.01 -5.06 -1.12
CA MET A 62 6.87 -3.90 -0.97
C MET A 62 6.99 -3.50 0.51
N LEU A 63 5.88 -3.43 1.24
CA LEU A 63 5.88 -3.10 2.67
C LEU A 63 6.63 -4.15 3.50
N MET A 64 6.38 -5.44 3.26
CA MET A 64 7.11 -6.51 3.96
C MET A 64 8.62 -6.40 3.78
N LYS A 65 9.08 -6.06 2.57
CA LYS A 65 10.52 -5.87 2.28
C LYS A 65 11.08 -4.54 2.79
N MET A 66 10.30 -3.47 2.75
CA MET A 66 10.68 -2.16 3.28
C MET A 66 10.88 -2.21 4.80
N LEU A 67 9.96 -2.90 5.49
CA LEU A 67 9.92 -3.03 6.95
C LEU A 67 10.71 -4.23 7.48
N ASP A 68 11.21 -5.07 6.58
CA ASP A 68 12.04 -6.22 6.90
C ASP A 68 11.38 -7.22 7.88
N LEU A 69 10.09 -7.48 7.68
CA LEU A 69 9.27 -8.29 8.59
C LEU A 69 9.64 -9.79 8.60
N ASP A 70 10.48 -10.22 7.65
CA ASP A 70 11.03 -11.58 7.60
C ASP A 70 12.27 -11.73 8.52
N ALA A 71 12.78 -10.65 9.12
CA ALA A 71 13.97 -10.67 9.97
C ALA A 71 13.62 -10.78 11.46
N ASN A 72 14.49 -11.45 12.23
CA ASN A 72 14.31 -11.61 13.69
C ASN A 72 14.45 -10.31 14.48
N LYS A 73 14.97 -9.24 13.87
CA LYS A 73 15.11 -7.92 14.47
C LYS A 73 15.14 -6.83 13.39
N PRO A 74 14.64 -5.61 13.70
CA PRO A 74 14.78 -4.46 12.81
C PRO A 74 16.23 -4.22 12.37
N ARG A 75 16.45 -4.02 11.07
CA ARG A 75 17.78 -3.73 10.49
C ARG A 75 17.91 -2.28 10.00
N THR A 76 16.81 -1.55 9.89
CA THR A 76 16.76 -0.14 9.47
C THR A 76 16.02 0.71 10.49
N LEU A 77 16.26 2.01 10.50
CA LEU A 77 15.52 2.94 11.37
C LEU A 77 14.01 2.88 11.08
N VAL A 78 13.62 2.86 9.80
CA VAL A 78 12.22 2.70 9.37
C VAL A 78 11.59 1.45 9.97
N SER A 79 12.28 0.29 9.90
CA SER A 79 11.77 -0.94 10.50
C SER A 79 11.64 -0.85 12.02
N ALA A 80 12.56 -0.17 12.70
CA ALA A 80 12.51 -0.02 14.16
C ALA A 80 11.35 0.88 14.60
N VAL A 81 11.15 2.00 13.91
CA VAL A 81 10.03 2.92 14.14
C VAL A 81 8.71 2.20 13.90
N PHE A 82 8.58 1.49 12.78
CA PHE A 82 7.35 0.76 12.49
C PHE A 82 7.06 -0.35 13.49
N VAL A 83 8.06 -1.12 13.95
CA VAL A 83 7.86 -2.15 14.98
C VAL A 83 7.35 -1.56 16.29
N HIS A 84 7.81 -0.36 16.66
CA HIS A 84 7.24 0.38 17.80
C HIS A 84 5.79 0.80 17.55
N MET A 85 5.45 1.33 16.38
CA MET A 85 4.06 1.65 16.04
C MET A 85 3.15 0.40 16.08
N LEU A 86 3.66 -0.73 15.59
CA LEU A 86 2.94 -2.00 15.57
C LEU A 86 2.72 -2.57 16.98
N SER A 87 3.64 -2.35 17.93
CA SER A 87 3.43 -2.79 19.31
C SER A 87 2.32 -2.01 20.03
N GLU A 88 2.07 -0.77 19.60
CA GLU A 88 1.01 0.08 20.15
C GLU A 88 -0.34 -0.10 19.43
N ASN A 89 -0.32 -0.52 18.15
CA ASN A 89 -1.52 -0.70 17.34
C ASN A 89 -1.38 -1.92 16.41
N GLU A 90 -2.16 -2.97 16.67
CA GLU A 90 -2.15 -4.19 15.87
C GLU A 90 -2.54 -3.97 14.40
N TRP A 91 -3.28 -2.90 14.09
CA TRP A 91 -3.67 -2.54 12.72
C TRP A 91 -2.66 -1.63 12.01
N ALA A 92 -1.50 -1.31 12.61
CA ALA A 92 -0.52 -0.40 12.01
C ALA A 92 -0.10 -0.85 10.59
N PHE A 93 0.03 -2.16 10.35
CA PHE A 93 0.36 -2.66 9.01
C PHE A 93 -0.78 -2.44 8.00
N ASP A 94 -2.02 -2.70 8.38
CA ASP A 94 -3.19 -2.53 7.51
C ASP A 94 -3.51 -1.04 7.24
N LEU A 95 -3.28 -0.17 8.23
CA LEU A 95 -3.35 1.28 8.06
C LEU A 95 -2.27 1.75 7.08
N LEU A 96 -1.01 1.31 7.26
CA LEU A 96 0.10 1.68 6.38
C LEU A 96 -0.13 1.16 4.95
N TYR A 97 -0.69 -0.04 4.81
CA TYR A 97 -1.13 -0.58 3.53
C TYR A 97 -2.16 0.32 2.84
N SER A 98 -3.17 0.76 3.58
CA SER A 98 -4.22 1.63 3.04
C SER A 98 -3.63 2.96 2.56
N VAL A 99 -2.74 3.57 3.37
CA VAL A 99 -1.99 4.79 3.02
C VAL A 99 -1.13 4.57 1.77
N ALA A 100 -0.36 3.47 1.72
CA ALA A 100 0.48 3.13 0.58
C ALA A 100 -0.32 3.00 -0.73
N PHE A 101 -1.53 2.44 -0.64
CA PHE A 101 -2.41 2.28 -1.80
C PHE A 101 -2.88 3.63 -2.35
N VAL A 102 -3.38 4.53 -1.50
CA VAL A 102 -3.84 5.85 -1.96
C VAL A 102 -2.67 6.72 -2.46
N ILE A 103 -1.48 6.60 -1.88
CA ILE A 103 -0.26 7.24 -2.43
C ILE A 103 0.06 6.69 -3.82
N MET A 104 0.09 5.35 -3.97
CA MET A 104 0.38 4.69 -5.24
C MET A 104 -0.60 5.13 -6.33
N ASP A 105 -1.91 5.13 -6.02
CA ASP A 105 -2.94 5.57 -6.94
C ASP A 105 -2.75 7.05 -7.32
N LYS A 106 -2.56 7.92 -6.34
CA LYS A 106 -2.31 9.34 -6.58
C LYS A 106 -1.11 9.56 -7.50
N LYS A 107 0.01 8.88 -7.25
CA LYS A 107 1.21 8.96 -8.10
C LYS A 107 0.97 8.44 -9.50
N TRP A 108 0.21 7.34 -9.62
CA TRP A 108 -0.19 6.78 -10.89
C TRP A 108 -1.03 7.78 -11.70
N VAL A 109 -2.03 8.40 -11.06
CA VAL A 109 -2.90 9.45 -11.63
C VAL A 109 -2.09 10.65 -12.09
N ASP A 110 -1.31 11.24 -11.17
CA ASP A 110 -0.59 12.49 -11.40
C ASP A 110 0.46 12.35 -12.51
N LYS A 111 1.07 11.17 -12.63
CA LYS A 111 2.03 10.84 -13.68
C LYS A 111 1.38 10.49 -15.02
N ASN A 112 0.07 10.21 -15.03
CA ASN A 112 -0.61 9.53 -16.14
C ASN A 112 0.15 8.26 -16.56
N ALA A 113 0.52 7.46 -15.56
CA ALA A 113 1.43 6.34 -15.71
C ALA A 113 0.84 5.22 -16.58
N SER A 114 1.73 4.56 -17.31
CA SER A 114 1.44 3.34 -18.05
C SER A 114 1.82 2.09 -17.26
N TYR A 115 1.33 0.93 -17.71
CA TYR A 115 1.72 -0.37 -17.15
C TYR A 115 3.25 -0.58 -17.05
N MET A 116 4.01 -0.06 -18.01
CA MET A 116 5.48 -0.18 -18.03
C MET A 116 6.15 0.55 -16.85
N GLU A 117 5.47 1.54 -16.27
CA GLU A 117 6.00 2.40 -15.21
C GLU A 117 5.53 1.96 -13.82
N PHE A 118 4.78 0.86 -13.72
CA PHE A 118 4.22 0.37 -12.48
C PHE A 118 5.26 0.17 -11.38
N ASN A 119 6.41 -0.43 -11.71
CA ASN A 119 7.49 -0.63 -10.76
C ASN A 119 8.13 0.69 -10.31
N ASP A 120 8.17 1.70 -11.17
CA ASP A 120 8.71 3.02 -10.81
C ASP A 120 7.76 3.79 -9.91
N VAL A 121 6.44 3.67 -10.13
CA VAL A 121 5.42 4.20 -9.23
C VAL A 121 5.54 3.54 -7.85
N LEU A 122 5.65 2.22 -7.77
CA LEU A 122 5.84 1.50 -6.50
C LEU A 122 7.12 1.92 -5.76
N LYS A 123 8.24 2.06 -6.47
CA LYS A 123 9.50 2.56 -5.87
C LYS A 123 9.32 3.97 -5.31
N SER A 124 8.63 4.85 -6.05
CA SER A 124 8.35 6.20 -5.59
C SER A 124 7.41 6.21 -4.37
N THR A 125 6.40 5.33 -4.34
CA THR A 125 5.52 5.15 -3.17
C THR A 125 6.32 4.72 -1.96
N ARG A 126 7.18 3.70 -2.10
CA ARG A 126 8.08 3.25 -1.03
C ARG A 126 8.92 4.38 -0.46
N ALA A 127 9.59 5.15 -1.33
CA ALA A 127 10.46 6.23 -0.90
C ALA A 127 9.71 7.29 -0.07
N GLN A 128 8.48 7.62 -0.47
CA GLN A 128 7.64 8.56 0.28
C GLN A 128 7.20 7.99 1.63
N LEU A 129 6.89 6.69 1.72
CA LEU A 129 6.55 6.06 2.99
C LEU A 129 7.75 6.04 3.95
N GLU A 130 8.95 5.71 3.45
CA GLU A 130 10.19 5.74 4.23
C GLU A 130 10.48 7.15 4.77
N GLU A 131 10.21 8.20 3.98
CA GLU A 131 10.34 9.60 4.40
C GLU A 131 9.29 9.97 5.47
N GLU A 132 8.01 9.71 5.21
CA GLU A 132 6.92 10.08 6.12
C GLU A 132 7.00 9.36 7.46
N LEU A 133 7.44 8.09 7.49
CA LEU A 133 7.64 7.32 8.74
C LEU A 133 8.78 7.86 9.61
N LEU A 134 9.66 8.69 9.07
CA LEU A 134 10.81 9.26 9.79
C LEU A 134 10.64 10.74 10.13
N LEU A 135 9.45 11.31 9.91
CA LEU A 135 9.14 12.67 10.33
C LEU A 135 9.08 12.76 11.85
N ASP A 136 9.60 13.86 12.40
CA ASP A 136 9.73 14.06 13.87
C ASP A 136 8.39 14.07 14.61
N ASP A 137 7.29 14.38 13.93
CA ASP A 137 5.93 14.46 14.47
C ASP A 137 5.06 13.23 14.15
N VAL A 138 5.64 12.17 13.58
CA VAL A 138 4.93 10.94 13.21
C VAL A 138 5.20 9.83 14.23
N PHE A 139 4.25 9.60 15.13
CA PHE A 139 4.35 8.58 16.19
C PHE A 139 3.47 7.34 15.93
N LYS A 140 2.46 7.48 15.08
CA LYS A 140 1.58 6.41 14.57
C LYS A 140 1.23 6.67 13.11
N ILE A 141 0.64 5.70 12.44
CA ILE A 141 0.32 5.79 10.99
C ILE A 141 -0.64 6.96 10.70
N GLU A 142 -1.56 7.24 11.62
CA GLU A 142 -2.55 8.30 11.49
C GLU A 142 -1.95 9.71 11.52
N ASP A 143 -0.72 9.87 12.02
CA ASP A 143 -0.01 11.14 12.02
C ASP A 143 0.67 11.42 10.68
N MET A 144 0.84 10.40 9.82
CA MET A 144 1.51 10.55 8.52
C MET A 144 0.76 11.56 7.63
N PRO A 145 1.47 12.48 6.95
CA PRO A 145 0.83 13.46 6.06
C PRO A 145 -0.09 12.86 5.00
N SER A 146 0.23 11.67 4.49
CA SER A 146 -0.60 10.98 3.49
C SER A 146 -1.81 10.25 4.08
N TYR A 147 -1.92 10.10 5.40
CA TYR A 147 -3.08 9.49 6.04
C TYR A 147 -4.38 10.24 5.69
N ARG A 148 -4.30 11.57 5.54
CA ARG A 148 -5.44 12.40 5.12
C ARG A 148 -6.03 12.03 3.76
N LEU A 149 -5.29 11.33 2.90
CA LEU A 149 -5.78 10.86 1.59
C LEU A 149 -6.81 9.72 1.72
N LEU A 150 -6.97 9.14 2.92
CA LEU A 150 -7.95 8.11 3.20
C LEU A 150 -9.37 8.65 3.44
N HIS A 151 -9.55 9.97 3.53
CA HIS A 151 -10.81 10.64 3.87
C HIS A 151 -11.31 11.59 2.78
#